data_AF-A0A091AKK9-F1
#
_entry.id   AF-A0A091AKK9-F1
#
_cell.length_a   1.000
_cell.length_b   1.000
_cell.length_c   1.000
_cell.angle_alpha   90.00
_cell.angle_beta   90.00
_cell.angle_gamma   90.00
#
_symmetry.space_group_name_H-M   'P 1'
#
loop_
_entity.id
_entity.type
_entity.pdbx_description
1 polymer ?
#
loop_
_entity_poly.entity_id
_entity_poly.type
_entity_poly.pdbx_seq_one_letter_code
_entity_poly.pdbx_strand_id
1 'polypeptide(L)'
;MSEHDAMRHEIETYLKKYAVDDEARYVVAPLIARKSLEMNHLYQDLGFKNRIQMGAYMAKHFPPLAELKPKDKLWKKFLYDAIGKVAPACASCNDHEHCFSCLISEASA
;
A
#
# COMPACT_ATOMS: atom_id res chain seq x y z
N MET A 1 4.57 5.01 -22.49
CA MET A 1 4.11 4.43 -21.21
C MET A 1 4.05 5.56 -20.20
N SER A 2 2.93 5.74 -19.49
CA SER A 2 2.84 6.79 -18.46
C SER A 2 3.75 6.44 -17.28
N GLU A 3 4.26 7.43 -16.55
CA GLU A 3 5.04 7.22 -15.33
C GLU A 3 4.24 6.42 -14.28
N HIS A 4 2.92 6.64 -14.24
CA HIS A 4 2.00 5.87 -13.41
C HIS A 4 1.93 4.39 -13.82
N ASP A 5 2.00 4.07 -15.11
CA ASP A 5 2.01 2.67 -15.58
C ASP A 5 3.28 1.94 -15.13
N ALA A 6 4.43 2.62 -15.19
CA ALA A 6 5.69 2.07 -14.73
C ALA A 6 5.65 1.81 -13.22
N MET A 7 5.20 2.78 -12.43
CA MET A 7 5.05 2.63 -10.97
C MET A 7 4.11 1.49 -10.60
N ARG A 8 2.95 1.37 -11.25
CA ARG A 8 2.03 0.25 -11.04
C ARG A 8 2.74 -1.07 -11.29
N HIS A 9 3.45 -1.19 -12.42
CA HIS A 9 4.10 -2.43 -12.80
C HIS A 9 5.21 -2.84 -11.82
N GLU A 10 5.96 -1.88 -11.28
CA GLU A 10 6.99 -2.13 -10.26
C GLU A 10 6.39 -2.58 -8.92
N ILE A 11 5.34 -1.91 -8.44
CA ILE A 11 4.63 -2.32 -7.21
C ILE A 11 4.03 -3.71 -7.39
N GLU A 12 3.37 -3.97 -8.52
CA GLU A 12 2.79 -5.27 -8.85
C GLU A 12 3.87 -6.35 -8.85
N THR A 13 4.99 -6.11 -9.55
CA THR A 13 6.11 -7.04 -9.61
C THR A 13 6.71 -7.28 -8.23
N TYR A 14 6.81 -6.26 -7.40
CA TYR A 14 7.27 -6.39 -6.02
C TYR A 14 6.33 -7.27 -5.20
N LEU A 15 5.02 -7.01 -5.21
CA LEU A 15 4.00 -7.80 -4.51
C LEU A 15 4.00 -9.28 -4.93
N LYS A 16 4.12 -9.54 -6.24
CA LYS A 16 4.14 -10.91 -6.80
C LYS A 16 5.27 -11.79 -6.25
N LYS A 17 6.40 -11.21 -5.86
CA LYS A 17 7.54 -11.93 -5.26
C LYS A 17 7.20 -12.51 -3.89
N TYR A 18 6.24 -11.92 -3.19
CA TYR A 18 5.84 -12.26 -1.83
C TYR A 18 4.43 -12.85 -1.74
N ALA A 19 3.79 -13.12 -2.88
CA ALA A 19 2.48 -13.74 -2.95
C ALA A 19 2.55 -15.19 -2.45
N VAL A 20 1.62 -15.57 -1.58
CA VAL A 20 1.55 -16.93 -1.01
C VAL A 20 0.95 -17.96 -1.99
N ASP A 21 0.15 -17.50 -2.95
CA ASP A 21 -0.55 -18.34 -3.93
C ASP A 21 -0.79 -17.59 -5.26
N ASP A 22 -1.37 -18.28 -6.25
CA ASP A 22 -1.66 -17.73 -7.58
C ASP A 22 -2.77 -16.67 -7.58
N GLU A 23 -3.77 -16.74 -6.69
CA GLU A 23 -4.76 -15.69 -6.51
C GLU A 23 -4.09 -14.42 -5.98
N ALA A 24 -3.24 -14.56 -4.95
CA ALA A 24 -2.45 -13.44 -4.43
C ALA A 24 -1.56 -12.81 -5.52
N ARG A 25 -0.95 -13.65 -6.38
CA ARG A 25 -0.02 -13.22 -7.43
C ARG A 25 -0.72 -12.58 -8.63
N TYR A 26 -1.81 -13.15 -9.12
CA TYR A 26 -2.42 -12.76 -10.39
C TYR A 26 -3.71 -11.95 -10.25
N VAL A 27 -4.32 -11.92 -9.05
CA VAL A 27 -5.55 -11.15 -8.79
C VAL A 27 -5.27 -10.03 -7.79
N VAL A 28 -4.71 -10.36 -6.62
CA VAL A 28 -4.56 -9.40 -5.53
C VAL A 28 -3.44 -8.39 -5.78
N ALA A 29 -2.26 -8.85 -6.22
CA ALA A 29 -1.13 -7.97 -6.53
C ALA A 29 -1.46 -6.88 -7.57
N PRO A 30 -2.05 -7.18 -8.75
CA PRO A 30 -2.42 -6.14 -9.72
C PRO A 30 -3.52 -5.21 -9.20
N LEU A 31 -4.47 -5.72 -8.40
CA LEU A 31 -5.50 -4.89 -7.77
C LEU A 31 -4.88 -3.86 -6.82
N ILE A 32 -4.00 -4.29 -5.92
CA ILE A 32 -3.32 -3.41 -4.96
C ILE A 32 -2.45 -2.40 -5.70
N ALA A 33 -1.67 -2.83 -6.69
CA ALA A 33 -0.81 -1.93 -7.46
C ALA A 33 -1.60 -0.86 -8.23
N ARG A 34 -2.79 -1.20 -8.74
CA ARG A 34 -3.67 -0.21 -9.37
C ARG A 34 -4.22 0.77 -8.35
N LYS A 35 -4.72 0.27 -7.21
CA LYS A 35 -5.29 1.10 -6.14
C LYS A 35 -4.24 1.95 -5.43
N SER A 36 -2.97 1.56 -5.45
CA SER A 36 -1.89 2.36 -4.86
C SER A 36 -1.59 3.67 -5.60
N LEU A 37 -2.03 3.79 -6.86
CA LEU A 37 -1.93 5.02 -7.65
C LEU A 37 -3.01 6.05 -7.32
N GLU A 38 -4.11 5.64 -6.68
CA GLU A 38 -5.21 6.53 -6.33
C GLU A 38 -4.80 7.55 -5.25
N MET A 39 -5.59 8.60 -5.07
CA MET A 39 -5.22 9.72 -4.18
C MET A 39 -5.40 9.42 -2.69
N ASN A 40 -6.31 8.50 -2.31
CA ASN A 40 -6.60 8.25 -0.89
C ASN A 40 -5.62 7.26 -0.25
N HIS A 41 -5.88 6.93 1.01
CA HIS A 41 -5.21 5.80 1.63
C HIS A 41 -5.61 4.50 0.93
N LEU A 42 -4.62 3.63 0.73
CA LEU A 42 -4.79 2.36 0.02
C LEU A 42 -5.91 1.48 0.62
N TYR A 43 -6.12 1.53 1.95
CA TYR A 43 -7.21 0.77 2.57
C TYR A 43 -8.59 1.30 2.15
N GLN A 44 -8.76 2.62 2.00
CA GLN A 44 -10.02 3.24 1.56
C GLN A 44 -10.30 2.91 0.09
N ASP A 45 -9.28 3.01 -0.76
CA ASP A 45 -9.41 2.72 -2.20
C ASP A 45 -9.68 1.24 -2.47
N LEU A 46 -9.26 0.34 -1.57
CA LEU A 46 -9.61 -1.09 -1.55
C LEU A 46 -10.97 -1.39 -0.88
N GLY A 47 -11.62 -0.39 -0.26
CA GLY A 47 -12.93 -0.54 0.38
C GLY A 47 -12.90 -1.09 1.81
N PHE A 48 -11.74 -1.11 2.47
CA PHE A 48 -11.64 -1.49 3.89
C PHE A 48 -12.06 -0.34 4.80
N LYS A 49 -12.69 -0.68 5.94
CA LYS A 49 -13.13 0.36 6.89
C LYS A 49 -11.97 0.97 7.69
N ASN A 50 -10.88 0.23 7.88
CA ASN A 50 -9.74 0.67 8.69
C ASN A 50 -8.43 -0.01 8.27
N ARG A 51 -7.30 0.51 8.80
CA ARG A 51 -5.96 -0.02 8.57
C ARG A 51 -5.75 -1.46 9.05
N ILE A 52 -6.51 -1.90 10.06
CA ILE A 52 -6.38 -3.25 10.65
C ILE A 52 -6.90 -4.30 9.66
N GLN A 53 -8.05 -4.07 9.05
CA GLN A 53 -8.59 -4.97 8.01
C GLN A 53 -7.65 -5.10 6.83
N MET A 54 -7.07 -3.98 6.38
CA MET A 54 -6.05 -4.04 5.33
C MET A 54 -4.80 -4.81 5.78
N GLY A 55 -4.35 -4.62 7.02
CA GLY A 55 -3.23 -5.38 7.59
C GLY A 55 -3.49 -6.89 7.60
N ALA A 56 -4.68 -7.32 8.02
CA ALA A 56 -5.09 -8.72 7.99
C ALA A 56 -5.17 -9.25 6.54
N TYR A 57 -5.70 -8.45 5.61
CA TYR A 57 -5.76 -8.80 4.20
C TYR A 57 -4.35 -9.02 3.60
N MET A 58 -3.42 -8.10 3.89
CA MET A 58 -2.03 -8.23 3.47
C MET A 58 -1.34 -9.41 4.14
N ALA A 59 -1.57 -9.67 5.42
CA ALA A 59 -1.00 -10.83 6.11
C ALA A 59 -1.52 -12.16 5.54
N LYS A 60 -2.76 -12.19 5.04
CA LYS A 60 -3.36 -13.37 4.41
C LYS A 60 -2.72 -13.68 3.06
N HIS A 61 -2.55 -12.68 2.20
CA HIS A 61 -2.08 -12.87 0.81
C HIS A 61 -0.57 -12.69 0.62
N PHE A 62 0.07 -11.90 1.50
CA PHE A 62 1.50 -11.59 1.49
C PHE A 62 2.12 -11.68 2.91
N PRO A 63 2.05 -12.86 3.55
CA PRO A 63 2.58 -13.05 4.91
C PRO A 63 4.01 -12.52 5.10
N PRO A 64 5.01 -12.80 4.23
CA PRO A 64 6.36 -12.29 4.42
C PRO A 64 6.45 -10.76 4.34
N LEU A 65 5.60 -10.09 3.54
CA LEU A 65 5.55 -8.62 3.54
C LEU A 65 4.94 -8.07 4.83
N ALA A 66 3.95 -8.76 5.40
CA ALA A 66 3.34 -8.34 6.66
C ALA A 66 4.33 -8.45 7.83
N GLU A 67 5.23 -9.42 7.80
CA GLU A 67 6.31 -9.58 8.78
C GLU A 67 7.42 -8.52 8.62
N LEU A 68 7.78 -8.18 7.38
CA LEU A 68 8.81 -7.17 7.09
C LEU A 68 8.34 -5.74 7.36
N LYS A 69 7.03 -5.49 7.34
CA LYS A 69 6.47 -4.15 7.45
C LYS A 69 6.52 -3.65 8.91
N PRO A 70 7.06 -2.45 9.18
CA PRO A 70 6.96 -1.82 10.50
C PRO A 70 5.50 -1.53 10.89
N LYS A 71 5.16 -1.70 12.18
CA LYS A 71 3.79 -1.51 12.69
C LYS A 71 3.27 -0.09 12.46
N ASP A 72 4.12 0.91 12.65
CA ASP A 72 3.78 2.35 12.54
C ASP A 72 3.78 2.89 11.10
N LYS A 73 4.23 2.09 10.11
CA LYS A 73 4.31 2.54 8.71
C LYS A 73 3.01 2.24 7.97
N LEU A 74 2.54 3.13 7.10
CA LEU A 74 1.40 2.86 6.22
C LEU A 74 1.80 1.91 5.08
N TRP A 75 0.87 1.04 4.64
CA TRP A 75 1.13 0.07 3.56
C TRP A 75 1.56 0.74 2.25
N LYS A 76 0.85 1.81 1.85
CA LYS A 76 1.18 2.58 0.64
C LYS A 76 2.63 3.06 0.71
N LYS A 77 2.99 3.78 1.77
CA LYS A 77 4.35 4.27 2.01
C LYS A 77 5.38 3.14 1.96
N PHE A 78 5.16 2.06 2.72
CA PHE A 78 6.05 0.89 2.74
C PHE A 78 6.29 0.28 1.35
N LEU A 79 5.24 0.12 0.53
CA LEU A 79 5.38 -0.45 -0.82
C LEU A 79 6.18 0.47 -1.76
N TYR A 80 5.94 1.78 -1.69
CA TYR A 80 6.67 2.76 -2.50
C TYR A 80 8.12 2.92 -2.06
N ASP A 81 8.39 2.95 -0.75
CA ASP A 81 9.75 2.89 -0.19
C ASP A 81 10.51 1.65 -0.69
N ALA A 82 9.83 0.49 -0.76
CA ALA A 82 10.46 -0.77 -1.18
C ALA A 82 10.88 -0.79 -2.67
N ILE A 83 10.24 0.01 -3.51
CA ILE A 83 10.64 0.19 -4.91
C ILE A 83 11.49 1.47 -5.12
N GLY A 84 11.85 2.17 -4.04
CA GLY A 84 12.64 3.39 -4.11
C GLY A 84 11.92 4.57 -4.79
N LYS A 85 10.58 4.59 -4.75
CA LYS A 85 9.76 5.66 -5.35
C LYS A 85 8.90 6.36 -4.31
N VAL A 86 8.37 7.52 -4.69
CA VAL A 86 7.39 8.25 -3.90
C VAL A 86 6.01 8.02 -4.51
N ALA A 87 5.01 7.76 -3.67
CA ALA A 87 3.64 7.60 -4.15
C ALA A 87 3.19 8.90 -4.85
N PRO A 88 2.51 8.84 -6.01
CA PRO A 88 2.09 10.03 -6.75
C PRO A 88 1.15 10.93 -5.91
N ALA A 89 0.33 10.32 -5.06
CA ALA A 89 -0.53 11.03 -4.11
C ALA A 89 0.25 11.77 -3.01
N CYS A 90 1.48 11.37 -2.71
CA CYS A 90 2.33 12.07 -1.73
C CYS A 90 3.05 13.29 -2.34
N ALA A 91 3.30 13.30 -3.65
CA ALA A 91 3.99 14.42 -4.31
C ALA A 91 3.15 15.71 -4.35
N SER A 92 1.81 15.59 -4.32
CA SER A 92 0.88 16.73 -4.28
C SER A 92 0.22 16.93 -2.91
N CYS A 93 0.58 16.12 -1.92
CA CYS A 93 0.08 16.28 -0.57
C CYS A 93 0.92 17.37 0.10
N ASN A 94 0.33 18.54 0.36
CA ASN A 94 0.91 19.66 1.12
C ASN A 94 1.12 19.31 2.61
N ASP A 95 1.26 18.03 2.89
CA ASP A 95 1.18 17.39 4.20
C ASP A 95 2.40 16.47 4.40
N HIS A 96 3.57 17.00 3.98
CA HIS A 96 4.85 16.44 4.38
C HIS A 96 5.03 16.47 5.91
N GLU A 97 4.28 17.32 6.62
CA GLU A 97 4.34 17.46 8.08
C GLU A 97 3.47 16.44 8.85
N HIS A 98 2.31 15.97 8.36
CA HIS A 98 1.54 14.88 9.02
C HIS A 98 1.81 13.48 8.43
N CYS A 99 2.68 13.35 7.42
CA CYS A 99 3.18 12.03 7.00
C CYS A 99 4.00 11.31 8.10
N PHE A 100 4.41 12.05 9.14
CA PHE A 100 4.94 11.54 10.42
C PHE A 100 3.92 11.54 11.57
N SER A 101 2.75 12.16 11.41
CA SER A 101 1.72 12.30 12.46
C SER A 101 0.52 11.35 12.31
N CYS A 102 0.61 10.33 11.46
CA CYS A 102 -0.42 9.27 11.36
C CYS A 102 -0.43 8.31 12.58
N LEU A 103 -0.14 8.84 13.77
CA LEU A 103 -0.47 8.23 15.05
C LEU A 103 -1.81 8.71 15.60
N ILE A 104 -2.41 9.82 15.14
CA ILE A 104 -3.66 10.31 15.73
C ILE A 104 -4.65 10.78 14.67
N SER A 105 -5.58 9.89 14.26
CA SER A 105 -7.02 10.22 14.11
C SER A 105 -7.85 8.97 13.79
N GLU A 106 -7.79 7.96 14.65
CA GLU A 106 -8.88 6.95 14.78
C GLU A 106 -9.03 6.64 16.28
N ALA A 107 -9.43 7.65 17.05
CA ALA A 107 -9.91 7.51 18.43
C ALA A 107 -10.88 8.64 18.76
N SER A 108 -12.10 8.56 18.24
CA SER A 108 -13.35 9.20 18.72
C SER A 108 -14.44 8.60 17.80
N ALA A 109 -15.17 7.53 18.14
CA ALA A 109 -16.01 7.32 19.34
C ALA A 109 -16.84 8.56 19.66
#